data_AF-A0A7S2LAU1-F1
#
_entry.id   AF-A0A7S2LAU1-F1
#
_cell.length_a   1.000
_cell.length_b   1.000
_cell.length_c   1.000
_cell.angle_alpha   90.00
_cell.angle_beta   90.00
_cell.angle_gamma   90.00
#
_symmetry.space_group_name_H-M   'P 1'
#
loop_
_entity.id
_entity.type
_entity.pdbx_description
1 polymer ?
#
loop_
_entity_poly.entity_id
_entity_poly.type
_entity_poly.pdbx_seq_one_letter_code
_entity_poly.pdbx_strand_id
1 'polypeptide(L)'
;MPPAVEDAASICKRVAQEKEALAGRAAQSNPQKQDTRLEMHLQDHLASDSAKPEFTRQLEALRVQARGDDDRAEGRPAIIQWGEEGMREVESLKRKFILPFAAERPVPGTRGTSLVPWQSPVYRARSSIQAPAEHVDELSEPIRATLEQILEDTADYSSNHFPLELLTCRRDAWLFSAIRENLSSPEAIRMIGLLAHLLYWTVFGHLRPLERRLPQPSQQSLILSLQELWSRLCDAGRPKGPRKGAEPAVQSPSRDGAQPQAALDRDSPVGFVLPVYMLSLKRNVEYVFHRQYAKAFNDVHTGAALAAELVDQLNVLVMNVFDPDCAYASFGALDSSAEAIRQWRKLGVLQMKLGLSPAVKMLSREFRTTPMTLLLMNGDGGEPVDPRTRKFLQKSASDVVLATVAASPPRPGGAAASPTVVPRLDERRR
;
A
#
# COMPACT_ATOMS: atom_id res chain seq x y z
N MET A 1 -10.30 34.58 18.00
CA MET A 1 -10.68 35.28 16.75
C MET A 1 -10.10 34.52 15.58
N PRO A 2 -10.91 34.05 14.62
CA PRO A 2 -10.38 33.42 13.41
C PRO A 2 -9.64 34.47 12.56
N PRO A 3 -8.55 34.09 11.87
CA PRO A 3 -7.86 35.01 10.97
C PRO A 3 -8.82 35.41 9.84
N ALA A 4 -8.82 36.70 9.51
CA ALA A 4 -9.62 37.25 8.43
C ALA A 4 -9.33 36.48 7.13
N VAL A 5 -10.37 35.91 6.53
CA VAL A 5 -10.29 35.21 5.25
C VAL A 5 -9.92 36.27 4.20
N GLU A 6 -8.69 36.20 3.68
CA GLU A 6 -8.26 37.05 2.57
C GLU A 6 -9.19 36.84 1.37
N ASP A 7 -9.71 37.94 0.84
CA ASP A 7 -10.58 37.96 -0.34
C ASP A 7 -9.83 37.37 -1.55
N ALA A 8 -10.52 36.52 -2.32
CA ALA A 8 -9.98 35.88 -3.52
C ALA A 8 -9.44 36.90 -4.54
N ALA A 9 -9.99 38.13 -4.55
CA ALA A 9 -9.48 39.22 -5.37
C ALA A 9 -8.05 39.66 -4.99
N SER A 10 -7.69 39.59 -3.70
CA SER A 10 -6.35 39.91 -3.20
C SER A 10 -5.32 38.86 -3.63
N ILE A 11 -5.70 37.58 -3.56
CA ILE A 11 -4.84 36.45 -3.97
C ILE A 11 -4.54 36.54 -5.47
N CYS A 12 -5.55 36.82 -6.31
CA CYS A 12 -5.34 36.97 -7.76
C CYS A 12 -4.42 38.13 -8.12
N LYS A 13 -4.50 39.27 -7.42
CA LYS A 13 -3.58 40.41 -7.63
C LYS A 13 -2.14 40.06 -7.26
N ARG A 14 -1.92 39.35 -6.15
CA ARG A 14 -0.58 38.88 -5.76
C ARG A 14 0.04 37.93 -6.78
N VAL A 15 -0.75 36.99 -7.30
CA VAL A 15 -0.26 36.04 -8.32
C VAL A 15 0.06 36.75 -9.63
N ALA A 16 -0.73 37.76 -10.02
CA ALA A 16 -0.44 38.57 -11.21
C ALA A 16 0.87 39.37 -11.03
N GLN A 17 1.06 40.01 -9.88
CA GLN A 17 2.29 40.75 -9.57
C GLN A 17 3.52 39.85 -9.48
N GLU A 18 3.41 38.65 -8.90
CA GLU A 18 4.51 37.68 -8.89
C GLU A 18 4.87 37.18 -10.30
N LYS A 19 3.86 36.95 -11.16
CA LYS A 19 4.10 36.57 -12.56
C LYS A 19 4.82 37.67 -13.33
N GLU A 20 4.44 38.93 -13.12
CA GLU A 20 5.06 40.09 -13.76
C GLU A 20 6.50 40.31 -13.26
N ALA A 21 6.74 40.12 -11.95
CA ALA A 21 8.08 40.17 -11.36
C ALA A 21 8.99 39.01 -11.83
N LEU A 22 8.45 37.81 -12.02
CA LEU A 22 9.17 36.67 -12.58
C LEU A 22 9.49 36.86 -14.07
N ALA A 23 8.56 37.43 -14.84
CA ALA A 23 8.79 37.78 -16.25
C ALA A 23 9.89 38.85 -16.39
N GLY A 24 9.89 39.86 -15.52
CA GLY A 24 10.96 40.88 -15.46
C GLY A 24 12.33 40.30 -15.10
N ARG A 25 12.39 39.31 -14.19
CA ARG A 25 13.64 38.61 -13.85
C ARG A 25 14.14 37.68 -14.95
N ALA A 26 13.25 37.09 -15.75
CA ALA A 26 13.63 36.29 -16.92
C ALA A 26 14.20 37.16 -18.05
N ALA A 27 13.66 38.37 -18.25
CA ALA A 27 14.19 39.35 -19.20
C ALA A 27 15.55 39.94 -18.79
N GLN A 28 15.90 39.89 -17.50
CA GLN A 28 17.24 40.25 -16.98
C GLN A 28 18.19 39.04 -16.88
N SER A 29 17.86 37.90 -17.52
CA SER A 29 18.85 36.84 -17.68
C SER A 29 19.97 37.38 -18.57
N ASN A 30 21.15 37.54 -17.97
CA ASN A 30 22.32 38.15 -18.59
C ASN A 30 22.52 37.57 -20.00
N PRO A 31 22.43 38.35 -21.10
CA PRO A 31 22.51 37.84 -22.48
C PRO A 31 23.77 36.98 -22.71
N GLN A 32 24.87 37.32 -22.01
CA GLN A 32 26.08 36.49 -21.98
C GLN A 32 25.84 35.04 -21.53
N LYS A 33 24.93 34.79 -20.57
CA LYS A 33 24.59 33.43 -20.12
C LYS A 33 23.75 32.67 -21.15
N GLN A 34 22.96 33.37 -21.97
CA GLN A 34 22.22 32.74 -23.06
C GLN A 34 23.19 32.37 -24.19
N ASP A 35 24.10 33.27 -24.54
CA ASP A 35 25.14 33.03 -25.56
C ASP A 35 26.07 31.89 -25.14
N THR A 36 26.53 31.86 -23.90
CA THR A 36 27.40 30.77 -23.39
C THR A 36 26.68 29.41 -23.43
N ARG A 37 25.36 29.37 -23.19
CA ARG A 37 24.58 28.13 -23.29
C ARG A 37 24.41 27.66 -24.73
N LEU A 38 24.18 28.60 -25.64
CA LEU A 38 24.09 28.33 -27.07
C LEU A 38 25.42 27.81 -27.62
N GLU A 39 26.53 28.44 -27.24
CA GLU A 39 27.88 28.02 -27.62
C GLU A 39 28.22 26.63 -27.09
N MET A 40 27.91 26.35 -25.81
CA MET A 40 28.09 25.01 -25.22
C MET A 40 27.25 23.95 -25.91
N HIS A 41 25.98 24.24 -26.24
CA HIS A 41 25.12 23.32 -26.99
C HIS A 41 25.66 23.04 -28.40
N LEU A 42 26.17 24.06 -29.08
CA LEU A 42 26.70 23.95 -30.43
C LEU A 42 28.03 23.15 -30.41
N GLN A 43 28.85 23.36 -29.38
CA GLN A 43 30.08 22.60 -29.16
C GLN A 43 29.79 21.13 -28.83
N ASP A 44 28.77 20.84 -28.01
CA ASP A 44 28.30 19.47 -27.74
C ASP A 44 27.77 18.79 -29.01
N HIS A 45 27.04 19.52 -29.86
CA HIS A 45 26.53 18.97 -31.12
C HIS A 45 27.66 18.60 -32.08
N LEU A 46 28.64 19.50 -32.25
CA LEU A 46 29.82 19.26 -33.08
C LEU A 46 30.69 18.13 -32.51
N ALA A 47 30.83 18.05 -31.18
CA ALA A 47 31.50 16.95 -30.52
C ALA A 47 30.77 15.62 -30.74
N SER A 48 29.43 15.62 -30.73
CA SER A 48 28.62 14.43 -30.99
C SER A 48 28.66 13.99 -32.46
N ASP A 49 28.70 14.93 -33.41
CA ASP A 49 28.77 14.62 -34.84
C ASP A 49 30.14 14.05 -35.24
N SER A 50 31.20 14.45 -34.52
CA SER A 50 32.56 13.91 -34.69
C SER A 50 32.82 12.62 -33.92
N ALA A 51 31.90 12.20 -33.03
CA ALA A 51 32.06 11.01 -32.24
C ALA A 51 31.98 9.76 -33.13
N LYS A 52 33.08 8.99 -33.16
CA LYS A 52 33.11 7.73 -33.90
C LYS A 52 32.01 6.80 -33.38
N PRO A 53 31.15 6.23 -34.26
CA PRO A 53 30.03 5.38 -33.84
C PRO A 53 30.48 4.09 -33.11
N GLU A 54 31.74 3.71 -33.27
CA GLU A 54 32.35 2.61 -32.51
C GLU A 54 32.54 2.96 -31.03
N PHE A 55 32.88 4.21 -30.71
CA PHE A 55 33.12 4.65 -29.34
C PHE A 55 31.81 4.78 -28.56
N THR A 56 30.72 5.23 -29.22
CA THR A 56 29.38 5.22 -28.64
C THR A 56 28.88 3.80 -28.40
N ARG A 57 29.14 2.86 -29.33
CA ARG A 57 28.84 1.43 -29.11
C ARG A 57 29.67 0.83 -27.95
N GLN A 58 30.95 1.17 -27.84
CA GLN A 58 31.80 0.71 -26.73
C GLN A 58 31.41 1.33 -25.40
N LEU A 59 31.07 2.62 -25.34
CA LEU A 59 30.54 3.28 -24.15
C LEU A 59 29.19 2.70 -23.74
N GLU A 60 28.32 2.40 -24.70
CA GLU A 60 27.05 1.75 -24.40
C GLU A 60 27.26 0.31 -23.91
N ALA A 61 28.17 -0.45 -24.52
CA ALA A 61 28.58 -1.76 -24.01
C ALA A 61 29.18 -1.69 -22.60
N LEU A 62 30.03 -0.70 -22.32
CA LEU A 62 30.59 -0.46 -20.98
C LEU A 62 29.52 0.01 -19.99
N ARG A 63 28.50 0.77 -20.42
CA ARG A 63 27.36 1.15 -19.58
C ARG A 63 26.47 -0.05 -19.28
N VAL A 64 26.21 -0.90 -20.28
CA VAL A 64 25.50 -2.19 -20.13
C VAL A 64 26.29 -3.07 -19.16
N GLN A 65 27.60 -3.20 -19.33
CA GLN A 65 28.48 -3.97 -18.46
C GLN A 65 28.55 -3.38 -17.04
N ALA A 66 28.66 -2.07 -16.89
CA ALA A 66 28.68 -1.38 -15.59
C ALA A 66 27.32 -1.39 -14.88
N ARG A 67 26.21 -1.47 -15.64
CA ARG A 67 24.86 -1.74 -15.11
C ARG A 67 24.66 -3.22 -14.75
N GLY A 68 25.57 -4.10 -15.17
CA GLY A 68 25.43 -5.54 -14.99
C GLY A 68 24.38 -6.18 -15.88
N ASP A 69 24.06 -5.57 -17.03
CA ASP A 69 23.13 -6.05 -18.07
C ASP A 69 23.82 -7.03 -19.05
N ASP A 70 25.03 -7.51 -18.75
CA ASP A 70 25.71 -8.56 -19.54
C ASP A 70 25.04 -9.93 -19.25
N ASP A 71 23.89 -10.15 -19.90
CA ASP A 71 22.92 -11.24 -19.72
C ASP A 71 23.43 -12.67 -20.02
N ARG A 72 24.75 -12.87 -20.15
CA ARG A 72 25.35 -14.16 -20.55
C ARG A 72 25.99 -14.95 -19.40
N ALA A 73 25.81 -14.53 -18.15
CA ALA A 73 26.20 -15.37 -17.03
C ALA A 73 25.24 -16.57 -16.93
N GLU A 74 25.72 -17.75 -17.37
CA GLU A 74 25.02 -19.02 -17.24
C GLU A 74 24.47 -19.18 -15.81
N GLY A 75 23.15 -19.32 -15.68
CA GLY A 75 22.47 -19.56 -14.39
C GLY A 75 21.83 -18.33 -13.72
N ARG A 76 21.90 -17.12 -14.29
CA ARG A 76 21.11 -15.99 -13.79
C ARG A 76 19.64 -16.14 -14.24
N PRO A 77 18.65 -15.99 -13.33
CA PRO A 77 17.24 -15.88 -13.74
C PRO A 77 17.06 -14.74 -14.75
N ALA A 78 16.20 -14.92 -15.75
CA ALA A 78 15.88 -13.86 -16.70
C ALA A 78 14.93 -12.83 -16.07
N ILE A 79 15.15 -11.55 -16.33
CA ILE A 79 14.19 -10.49 -16.00
C ILE A 79 13.02 -10.60 -16.99
N ILE A 80 11.80 -10.73 -16.49
CA ILE A 80 10.61 -10.82 -17.34
C ILE A 80 10.34 -9.46 -17.97
N GLN A 81 10.30 -9.43 -19.30
CA GLN A 81 9.90 -8.23 -20.04
C GLN A 81 8.37 -8.22 -20.19
N TRP A 82 7.73 -7.22 -19.58
CA TRP A 82 6.29 -7.08 -19.62
C TRP A 82 5.84 -6.22 -20.79
N GLY A 83 4.88 -6.74 -21.56
CA GLY A 83 4.18 -5.98 -22.59
C GLY A 83 3.02 -5.16 -22.04
N GLU A 84 2.04 -4.87 -22.90
CA GLU A 84 0.82 -4.12 -22.53
C GLU A 84 0.00 -4.79 -21.43
N GLU A 85 0.03 -6.12 -21.34
CA GLU A 85 -0.66 -6.88 -20.31
C GLU A 85 -0.14 -6.56 -18.91
N GLY A 86 1.18 -6.55 -18.72
CA GLY A 86 1.77 -6.20 -17.43
C GLY A 86 1.47 -4.74 -17.05
N MET A 87 1.46 -3.83 -18.02
CA MET A 87 1.07 -2.43 -17.77
C MET A 87 -0.40 -2.30 -17.36
N ARG A 88 -1.31 -3.05 -18.01
CA ARG A 88 -2.73 -3.12 -17.63
C ARG A 88 -2.90 -3.67 -16.21
N GLU A 89 -2.13 -4.68 -15.85
CA GLU A 89 -2.17 -5.25 -14.51
C GLU A 89 -1.63 -4.27 -13.46
N VAL A 90 -0.52 -3.57 -13.73
CA VAL A 90 -0.03 -2.50 -12.83
C VAL A 90 -1.09 -1.43 -12.60
N GLU A 91 -1.79 -0.99 -13.65
CA GLU A 91 -2.87 -0.01 -13.52
C GLU A 91 -4.05 -0.53 -12.69
N SER A 92 -4.40 -1.81 -12.85
CA SER A 92 -5.40 -2.49 -12.01
C SER A 92 -4.97 -2.51 -10.54
N LEU A 93 -3.75 -2.97 -10.26
CA LEU A 93 -3.17 -3.03 -8.91
C LEU A 93 -3.05 -1.64 -8.28
N LYS A 94 -2.69 -0.61 -9.06
CA LYS A 94 -2.66 0.79 -8.62
C LYS A 94 -4.01 1.24 -8.08
N ARG A 95 -5.06 1.06 -8.88
CA ARG A 95 -6.42 1.51 -8.52
C ARG A 95 -6.98 0.74 -7.32
N LYS A 96 -6.63 -0.54 -7.18
CA LYS A 96 -7.18 -1.41 -6.13
C LYS A 96 -6.42 -1.35 -4.81
N PHE A 97 -5.09 -1.37 -4.84
CA PHE A 97 -4.29 -1.76 -3.65
C PHE A 97 -3.13 -0.84 -3.28
N ILE A 98 -2.65 0.01 -4.20
CA ILE A 98 -1.43 0.81 -4.01
C ILE A 98 -1.79 2.26 -3.67
N LEU A 99 -1.26 2.78 -2.58
CA LEU A 99 -1.40 4.19 -2.25
C LEU A 99 -0.44 5.05 -3.08
N PRO A 100 -0.85 6.28 -3.44
CA PRO A 100 -2.08 6.95 -2.99
C PRO A 100 -3.28 6.70 -3.92
N PHE A 101 -3.07 6.05 -5.06
CA PHE A 101 -4.07 5.82 -6.11
C PHE A 101 -5.30 5.08 -5.58
N ALA A 102 -5.09 4.03 -4.80
CA ALA A 102 -6.16 3.21 -4.23
C ALA A 102 -6.99 3.91 -3.14
N ALA A 103 -6.65 5.15 -2.75
CA ALA A 103 -7.51 5.99 -1.91
C ALA A 103 -8.47 6.87 -2.72
N GLU A 104 -8.33 6.92 -4.04
CA GLU A 104 -9.16 7.74 -4.91
C GLU A 104 -10.53 7.11 -5.15
N ARG A 105 -11.60 7.85 -4.91
CA ARG A 105 -12.99 7.39 -5.08
C ARG A 105 -13.77 8.36 -5.95
N PRO A 106 -14.66 7.86 -6.83
CA PRO A 106 -15.58 8.72 -7.54
C PRO A 106 -16.54 9.39 -6.54
N VAL A 107 -16.80 10.68 -6.72
CA VAL A 107 -17.77 11.41 -5.89
C VAL A 107 -19.14 11.30 -6.56
N PRO A 108 -20.15 10.68 -5.90
CA PRO A 108 -21.49 10.50 -6.47
C PRO A 108 -22.06 11.82 -7.02
N GLY A 109 -22.59 11.78 -8.24
CA GLY A 109 -23.20 12.94 -8.89
C GLY A 109 -22.22 13.97 -9.45
N THR A 110 -20.91 13.76 -9.36
CA THR A 110 -19.91 14.64 -9.98
C THR A 110 -18.95 13.85 -10.85
N ARG A 111 -18.30 14.53 -11.81
CA ARG A 111 -17.18 13.96 -12.58
C ARG A 111 -15.86 13.94 -11.79
N GLY A 112 -15.88 14.36 -10.54
CA GLY A 112 -14.70 14.49 -9.70
C GLY A 112 -14.40 13.23 -8.90
N THR A 113 -13.16 13.14 -8.43
CA THR A 113 -12.71 12.14 -7.48
C THR A 113 -12.32 12.79 -6.16
N SER A 114 -12.48 12.06 -5.07
CA SER A 114 -12.03 12.45 -3.73
C SER A 114 -11.12 11.38 -3.16
N LEU A 115 -10.10 11.79 -2.43
CA LEU A 115 -9.26 10.86 -1.68
C LEU A 115 -9.93 10.57 -0.34
N VAL A 116 -10.01 9.29 0.03
CA VAL A 116 -10.52 8.85 1.32
C VAL A 116 -9.47 7.92 1.96
N PRO A 117 -8.84 8.32 3.08
CA PRO A 117 -7.92 7.44 3.78
C PRO A 117 -8.62 6.17 4.27
N TRP A 118 -7.98 5.01 4.16
CA TRP A 118 -8.53 3.76 4.72
C TRP A 118 -8.65 3.78 6.25
N GLN A 119 -7.91 4.65 6.93
CA GLN A 119 -8.07 4.89 8.36
C GLN A 119 -9.31 5.74 8.70
N SER A 120 -10.09 6.17 7.71
CA SER A 120 -11.33 6.91 7.94
C SER A 120 -12.28 6.10 8.84
N PRO A 121 -12.86 6.70 9.88
CA PRO A 121 -13.86 6.05 10.72
C PRO A 121 -15.04 5.47 9.93
N VAL A 122 -15.38 6.07 8.79
CA VAL A 122 -16.47 5.62 7.92
C VAL A 122 -16.21 4.20 7.39
N TYR A 123 -14.97 3.91 6.98
CA TYR A 123 -14.61 2.58 6.49
C TYR A 123 -14.58 1.55 7.61
N ARG A 124 -14.05 1.93 8.78
CA ARG A 124 -14.02 1.05 9.95
C ARG A 124 -15.41 0.74 10.49
N ALA A 125 -16.35 1.68 10.41
CA ALA A 125 -17.74 1.47 10.82
C ALA A 125 -18.52 0.58 9.84
N ARG A 126 -18.09 0.51 8.57
CA ARG A 126 -18.72 -0.31 7.53
C ARG A 126 -17.98 -1.62 7.35
N SER A 127 -17.92 -2.47 8.37
CA SER A 127 -17.24 -3.77 8.25
C SER A 127 -18.03 -4.79 7.42
N SER A 128 -19.34 -4.63 7.29
CA SER A 128 -20.24 -5.52 6.54
C SER A 128 -20.54 -4.97 5.14
N ILE A 129 -20.51 -5.86 4.14
CA ILE A 129 -20.91 -5.56 2.75
C ILE A 129 -22.38 -5.92 2.57
N GLN A 130 -23.15 -5.07 1.91
CA GLN A 130 -24.57 -5.38 1.63
C GLN A 130 -24.65 -6.40 0.49
N ALA A 131 -25.07 -7.62 0.80
CA ALA A 131 -25.27 -8.67 -0.20
C ALA A 131 -26.56 -8.43 -1.00
N PRO A 132 -26.51 -8.43 -2.35
CA PRO A 132 -27.72 -8.45 -3.17
C PRO A 132 -28.60 -9.66 -2.82
N ALA A 133 -29.92 -9.47 -2.76
CA ALA A 133 -30.85 -10.49 -2.28
C ALA A 133 -30.75 -11.81 -3.08
N GLU A 134 -30.51 -11.70 -4.39
CA GLU A 134 -30.35 -12.83 -5.31
C GLU A 134 -29.05 -13.64 -5.11
N HIS A 135 -28.08 -13.07 -4.40
CA HIS A 135 -26.77 -13.69 -4.15
C HIS A 135 -26.55 -14.06 -2.67
N VAL A 136 -27.52 -13.82 -1.80
CA VAL A 136 -27.39 -14.12 -0.35
C VAL A 136 -27.08 -15.59 -0.12
N ASP A 137 -27.72 -16.52 -0.84
CA ASP A 137 -27.49 -17.95 -0.66
C ASP A 137 -26.03 -18.32 -0.95
N GLU A 138 -25.47 -17.81 -2.06
CA GLU A 138 -24.07 -18.04 -2.44
C GLU A 138 -23.09 -17.39 -1.44
N LEU A 139 -23.32 -16.12 -1.09
CA LEU A 139 -22.46 -15.35 -0.19
C LEU A 139 -22.56 -15.78 1.28
N SER A 140 -23.60 -16.52 1.65
CA SER A 140 -23.75 -17.11 2.98
C SER A 140 -22.90 -18.38 3.18
N GLU A 141 -22.31 -18.92 2.12
CA GLU A 141 -21.43 -20.06 2.22
C GLU A 141 -20.00 -19.62 2.55
N PRO A 142 -19.38 -20.14 3.64
CA PRO A 142 -17.99 -19.85 3.95
C PRO A 142 -17.04 -20.25 2.82
N ILE A 143 -15.88 -19.60 2.76
CA ILE A 143 -14.79 -19.95 1.83
C ILE A 143 -14.49 -21.45 1.90
N ARG A 144 -14.47 -22.13 0.74
CA ARG A 144 -14.14 -23.56 0.61
C ARG A 144 -12.87 -23.81 -0.21
N ALA A 145 -12.17 -22.75 -0.62
CA ALA A 145 -10.92 -22.86 -1.36
C ALA A 145 -9.89 -23.67 -0.58
N THR A 146 -9.29 -24.68 -1.22
CA THR A 146 -8.26 -25.52 -0.58
C THR A 146 -6.88 -24.87 -0.68
N LEU A 147 -5.93 -25.30 0.16
CA LEU A 147 -4.56 -24.77 0.10
C LEU A 147 -3.88 -25.14 -1.23
N GLU A 148 -4.20 -26.29 -1.80
CA GLU A 148 -3.68 -26.73 -3.11
C GLU A 148 -4.19 -25.83 -4.23
N GLN A 149 -5.47 -25.47 -4.20
CA GLN A 149 -6.06 -24.52 -5.16
C GLN A 149 -5.42 -23.14 -5.04
N ILE A 150 -5.26 -22.65 -3.81
CA ILE A 150 -4.61 -21.36 -3.55
C ILE A 150 -3.14 -21.39 -4.02
N LEU A 151 -2.43 -22.50 -3.82
CA LEU A 151 -1.05 -22.68 -4.28
C LEU A 151 -0.97 -22.64 -5.80
N GLU A 152 -1.81 -23.41 -6.50
CA GLU A 152 -1.86 -23.42 -7.97
C GLU A 152 -2.11 -22.02 -8.53
N ASP A 153 -3.14 -21.34 -8.02
CA ASP A 153 -3.50 -19.98 -8.44
C ASP A 153 -2.39 -18.95 -8.15
N THR A 154 -1.72 -19.09 -6.99
CA THR A 154 -0.64 -18.18 -6.59
C THR A 154 0.63 -18.42 -7.40
N ALA A 155 0.96 -19.69 -7.69
CA ALA A 155 2.11 -20.06 -8.50
C ALA A 155 1.95 -19.57 -9.95
N ASP A 156 0.75 -19.75 -10.54
CA ASP A 156 0.42 -19.23 -11.86
C ASP A 156 0.51 -17.70 -11.89
N TYR A 157 -0.17 -17.02 -10.96
CA TYR A 157 -0.18 -15.56 -10.93
C TYR A 157 1.23 -14.98 -10.73
N SER A 158 2.01 -15.50 -9.76
CA SER A 158 3.35 -14.97 -9.46
C SER A 158 4.35 -15.17 -10.61
N SER A 159 4.20 -16.25 -11.38
CA SER A 159 5.07 -16.57 -12.51
C SER A 159 4.69 -15.84 -13.79
N ASN A 160 3.39 -15.79 -14.10
CA ASN A 160 2.91 -15.41 -15.43
C ASN A 160 2.24 -14.05 -15.48
N HIS A 161 1.74 -13.54 -14.36
CA HIS A 161 0.85 -12.37 -14.34
C HIS A 161 1.30 -11.24 -13.41
N PHE A 162 2.18 -11.50 -12.44
CA PHE A 162 2.56 -10.49 -11.44
C PHE A 162 3.75 -9.65 -11.90
N PRO A 163 3.56 -8.36 -12.27
CA PRO A 163 4.59 -7.57 -12.93
C PRO A 163 5.56 -6.91 -11.94
N LEU A 164 6.29 -7.72 -11.17
CA LEU A 164 7.25 -7.29 -10.16
C LEU A 164 8.26 -6.27 -10.69
N GLU A 165 8.75 -6.51 -11.90
CA GLU A 165 9.75 -5.71 -12.59
C GLU A 165 9.25 -4.28 -12.87
N LEU A 166 7.93 -4.08 -13.00
CA LEU A 166 7.32 -2.77 -13.23
C LEU A 166 7.04 -1.98 -11.95
N LEU A 167 7.14 -2.63 -10.78
CA LEU A 167 6.86 -2.00 -9.47
C LEU A 167 8.10 -1.33 -8.85
N THR A 168 9.27 -1.45 -9.49
CA THR A 168 10.53 -0.92 -8.98
C THR A 168 11.47 -0.50 -10.12
N CYS A 169 12.44 0.37 -9.82
CA CYS A 169 13.52 0.69 -10.75
C CYS A 169 14.70 -0.30 -10.64
N ARG A 170 14.64 -1.26 -9.70
CA ARG A 170 15.69 -2.27 -9.50
C ARG A 170 15.71 -3.26 -10.66
N ARG A 171 16.91 -3.73 -11.03
CA ARG A 171 17.13 -4.78 -12.04
C ARG A 171 17.84 -5.98 -11.43
N ASP A 172 17.19 -6.59 -10.44
CA ASP A 172 17.75 -7.72 -9.69
C ASP A 172 16.90 -8.97 -9.91
N ALA A 173 17.30 -9.77 -10.90
CA ALA A 173 16.59 -11.00 -11.25
C ALA A 173 16.57 -12.06 -10.14
N TRP A 174 17.63 -12.13 -9.32
CA TRP A 174 17.69 -13.05 -8.19
C TRP A 174 16.69 -12.65 -7.11
N LEU A 175 16.60 -11.35 -6.82
CA LEU A 175 15.58 -10.83 -5.91
C LEU A 175 14.17 -11.16 -6.41
N PHE A 176 13.88 -10.96 -7.69
CA PHE A 176 12.56 -11.27 -8.26
C PHE A 176 12.24 -12.76 -8.22
N SER A 177 13.20 -13.63 -8.54
CA SER A 177 13.03 -15.10 -8.42
C SER A 177 12.74 -15.49 -6.96
N ALA A 178 13.55 -14.99 -6.02
CA ALA A 178 13.39 -15.28 -4.60
C ALA A 178 12.03 -14.79 -4.05
N ILE A 179 11.55 -13.63 -4.51
CA ILE A 179 10.21 -13.14 -4.18
C ILE A 179 9.15 -14.13 -4.69
N ARG A 180 9.21 -14.54 -5.96
CA ARG A 180 8.23 -15.47 -6.56
C ARG A 180 8.21 -16.82 -5.84
N GLU A 181 9.38 -17.37 -5.52
CA GLU A 181 9.52 -18.60 -4.73
C GLU A 181 8.88 -18.44 -3.34
N ASN A 182 9.15 -17.33 -2.65
CA ASN A 182 8.58 -17.08 -1.33
C ASN A 182 7.07 -16.82 -1.35
N LEU A 183 6.52 -16.26 -2.43
CA LEU A 183 5.07 -16.09 -2.59
C LEU A 183 4.33 -17.43 -2.69
N SER A 184 5.03 -18.47 -3.16
CA SER A 184 4.52 -19.85 -3.22
C SER A 184 4.88 -20.68 -1.98
N SER A 185 5.44 -20.07 -0.93
CA SER A 185 5.79 -20.80 0.29
C SER A 185 4.55 -21.28 1.05
N PRO A 186 4.62 -22.39 1.80
CA PRO A 186 3.50 -22.87 2.60
C PRO A 186 2.95 -21.83 3.57
N GLU A 187 3.80 -20.96 4.12
CA GLU A 187 3.42 -19.85 4.99
C GLU A 187 2.59 -18.80 4.25
N ALA A 188 3.00 -18.41 3.04
CA ALA A 188 2.28 -17.46 2.21
C ALA A 188 0.89 -18.01 1.81
N ILE A 189 0.83 -19.26 1.36
CA ILE A 189 -0.43 -19.93 0.98
C ILE A 189 -1.40 -20.04 2.16
N ARG A 190 -0.91 -20.47 3.34
CA ARG A 190 -1.73 -20.52 4.56
C ARG A 190 -2.23 -19.14 4.96
N MET A 191 -1.38 -18.12 4.84
CA MET A 191 -1.76 -16.75 5.18
C MET A 191 -2.85 -16.21 4.25
N ILE A 192 -2.78 -16.50 2.94
CA ILE A 192 -3.86 -16.16 1.98
C ILE A 192 -5.17 -16.79 2.41
N GLY A 193 -5.19 -18.09 2.71
CA GLY A 193 -6.40 -18.80 3.14
C GLY A 193 -6.99 -18.24 4.44
N LEU A 194 -6.14 -18.03 5.46
CA LEU A 194 -6.57 -17.47 6.75
C LEU A 194 -7.08 -16.02 6.61
N LEU A 195 -6.44 -15.22 5.77
CA LEU A 195 -6.84 -13.83 5.52
C LEU A 195 -8.16 -13.78 4.76
N ALA A 196 -8.38 -14.67 3.78
CA ALA A 196 -9.65 -14.81 3.08
C ALA A 196 -10.79 -15.21 4.03
N HIS A 197 -10.55 -16.15 4.95
CA HIS A 197 -11.53 -16.52 5.98
C HIS A 197 -11.82 -15.36 6.94
N LEU A 198 -10.79 -14.66 7.42
CA LEU A 198 -10.98 -13.51 8.30
C LEU A 198 -11.79 -12.42 7.61
N LEU A 199 -11.47 -12.11 6.35
CA LEU A 199 -12.23 -11.16 5.54
C LEU A 199 -13.68 -11.61 5.39
N TYR A 200 -13.92 -12.88 5.03
CA TYR A 200 -15.26 -13.43 4.86
C TYR A 200 -16.13 -13.23 6.09
N TRP A 201 -15.62 -13.61 7.26
CA TRP A 201 -16.36 -13.47 8.52
C TRP A 201 -16.56 -12.01 8.92
N THR A 202 -15.68 -11.11 8.50
CA THR A 202 -15.82 -9.67 8.69
C THR A 202 -16.94 -9.11 7.80
N VAL A 203 -16.93 -9.44 6.51
CA VAL A 203 -17.81 -8.80 5.52
C VAL A 203 -19.16 -9.49 5.35
N PHE A 204 -19.21 -10.83 5.37
CA PHE A 204 -20.41 -11.64 5.12
C PHE A 204 -20.85 -12.47 6.32
N GLY A 205 -20.11 -12.45 7.44
CA GLY A 205 -20.50 -13.17 8.66
C GLY A 205 -21.88 -12.78 9.19
N HIS A 206 -22.35 -11.58 8.88
CA HIS A 206 -23.68 -11.10 9.25
C HIS A 206 -24.84 -11.83 8.53
N LEU A 207 -24.59 -12.42 7.36
CA LEU A 207 -25.58 -13.22 6.61
C LEU A 207 -25.89 -14.56 7.30
N ARG A 208 -25.08 -14.96 8.28
CA ARG A 208 -25.24 -16.21 9.02
C ARG A 208 -26.07 -16.00 10.29
N PRO A 209 -26.86 -17.02 10.70
CA PRO A 209 -27.46 -17.07 12.03
C PRO A 209 -26.41 -16.87 13.12
N LEU A 210 -26.78 -16.21 14.22
CA LEU A 210 -25.85 -15.79 15.27
C LEU A 210 -25.05 -16.98 15.84
N GLU A 211 -25.69 -18.15 15.94
CA GLU A 211 -25.12 -19.40 16.46
C GLU A 211 -24.05 -20.00 15.53
N ARG A 212 -24.06 -19.61 14.25
CA ARG A 212 -23.12 -20.06 13.22
C ARG A 212 -22.08 -19.00 12.87
N ARG A 213 -22.10 -17.84 13.52
CA ARG A 213 -21.07 -16.80 13.32
C ARG A 213 -19.78 -17.23 14.00
N LEU A 214 -18.65 -16.80 13.43
CA LEU A 214 -17.34 -17.07 14.02
C LEU A 214 -17.23 -16.40 15.41
N PRO A 215 -17.05 -17.17 16.49
CA PRO A 215 -16.93 -16.61 17.83
C PRO A 215 -15.74 -15.65 17.94
N GLN A 216 -15.86 -14.64 18.80
CA GLN A 216 -14.80 -13.64 19.01
C GLN A 216 -13.44 -14.27 19.40
N PRO A 217 -13.36 -15.30 20.27
CA PRO A 217 -12.10 -15.98 20.56
C PRO A 217 -11.46 -16.65 19.33
N SER A 218 -12.28 -17.18 18.42
CA SER A 218 -11.79 -17.78 17.17
C SER A 218 -11.27 -16.70 16.21
N GLN A 219 -11.94 -15.55 16.12
CA GLN A 219 -11.44 -14.39 15.35
C GLN A 219 -10.09 -13.91 15.87
N GLN A 220 -9.96 -13.83 17.20
CA GLN A 220 -8.73 -13.48 17.89
C GLN A 220 -7.59 -14.45 17.54
N SER A 221 -7.85 -15.76 17.62
CA SER A 221 -6.89 -16.81 17.25
C SER A 221 -6.46 -16.74 15.78
N LEU A 222 -7.38 -16.45 14.86
CA LEU A 222 -7.06 -16.22 13.44
C LEU A 222 -6.09 -15.05 13.27
N ILE A 223 -6.33 -13.93 13.95
CA ILE A 223 -5.49 -12.73 13.85
C ILE A 223 -4.09 -13.01 14.41
N LEU A 224 -3.97 -13.70 15.53
CA LEU A 224 -2.67 -14.13 16.08
C LEU A 224 -1.92 -15.03 15.10
N SER A 225 -2.61 -16.00 14.50
CA SER A 225 -2.02 -16.93 13.53
C SER A 225 -1.52 -16.18 12.28
N LEU A 226 -2.29 -15.20 11.79
CA LEU A 226 -1.89 -14.32 10.69
C LEU A 226 -0.66 -13.49 11.04
N GLN A 227 -0.59 -12.91 12.25
CA GLN A 227 0.57 -12.12 12.70
C GLN A 227 1.83 -12.98 12.83
N GLU A 228 1.69 -14.22 13.30
CA GLU A 228 2.80 -15.17 13.38
C GLU A 228 3.32 -15.55 11.99
N LEU A 229 2.42 -15.89 11.05
CA LEU A 229 2.79 -16.18 9.67
C LEU A 229 3.42 -14.98 8.97
N TRP A 230 2.87 -13.79 9.15
CA TRP A 230 3.44 -12.55 8.62
C TRP A 230 4.86 -12.31 9.13
N SER A 231 5.10 -12.54 10.42
CA SER A 231 6.44 -12.40 11.02
C SER A 231 7.43 -13.38 10.39
N ARG A 232 7.03 -14.65 10.20
CA ARG A 232 7.85 -15.66 9.52
C ARG A 232 8.15 -15.30 8.06
N LEU A 233 7.14 -14.79 7.34
CA LEU A 233 7.30 -14.34 5.96
C LEU A 233 8.25 -13.13 5.86
N CYS A 234 8.13 -12.18 6.78
CA CYS A 234 9.04 -11.03 6.86
C CYS A 234 10.49 -11.46 7.12
N ASP A 235 10.70 -12.46 7.98
CA ASP A 235 12.03 -12.99 8.29
C ASP A 235 12.63 -13.75 7.10
N ALA A 236 11.82 -14.48 6.34
CA ALA A 236 12.25 -15.17 5.12
C ALA A 236 12.70 -14.19 4.02
N GLY A 237 12.06 -13.02 3.94
CA GLY A 237 12.43 -11.95 2.99
C GLY A 237 13.70 -11.18 3.35
N ARG A 238 14.28 -11.38 4.55
CA ARG A 238 15.55 -10.74 4.90
C ARG A 238 16.67 -11.47 4.18
N PRO A 239 17.54 -10.76 3.42
CA PRO A 239 18.72 -11.38 2.85
C PRO A 239 19.50 -12.02 3.99
N LYS A 240 19.76 -13.32 3.89
CA LYS A 240 20.67 -14.01 4.81
C LYS A 240 22.02 -13.35 4.61
N GLY A 241 22.35 -12.40 5.50
CA GLY A 241 23.62 -11.69 5.46
C GLY A 241 24.78 -12.67 5.33
N PRO A 242 25.93 -12.24 4.79
CA PRO A 242 27.07 -13.11 4.58
C PRO A 242 27.31 -13.93 5.84
N ARG A 243 27.22 -15.27 5.71
CA ARG A 243 27.45 -16.20 6.82
C ARG A 243 28.76 -15.76 7.48
N LYS A 244 28.71 -15.51 8.79
CA LYS A 244 29.80 -14.99 9.65
C LYS A 244 31.10 -15.84 9.69
N GLY A 245 31.32 -16.71 8.71
CA GLY A 245 32.55 -17.49 8.50
C GLY A 245 33.16 -17.35 7.10
N ALA A 246 32.62 -16.50 6.22
CA ALA A 246 33.37 -16.04 5.06
C ALA A 246 34.32 -14.93 5.53
N GLU A 247 35.63 -15.20 5.53
CA GLU A 247 36.65 -14.26 5.99
C GLU A 247 36.45 -12.89 5.33
N PRO A 248 36.46 -11.80 6.13
CA PRO A 248 36.29 -10.47 5.59
C PRO A 248 37.46 -10.17 4.65
N ALA A 249 37.18 -10.01 3.36
CA ALA A 249 38.10 -9.34 2.46
C ALA A 249 38.42 -7.97 3.07
N VAL A 250 39.70 -7.76 3.38
CA VAL A 250 40.29 -6.60 4.05
C VAL A 250 39.68 -5.30 3.54
N GLN A 251 38.69 -4.75 4.26
CA GLN A 251 38.17 -3.40 4.02
C GLN A 251 39.00 -2.42 4.85
N SER A 252 39.67 -1.52 4.13
CA SER A 252 40.54 -0.48 4.66
C SER A 252 39.77 0.46 5.61
N PRO A 253 40.41 0.94 6.70
CA PRO A 253 39.77 1.83 7.66
C PRO A 253 39.67 3.25 7.10
N SER A 254 38.53 3.58 6.50
CA SER A 254 38.15 4.96 6.18
C SER A 254 37.65 5.63 7.46
N ARG A 255 38.55 6.35 8.12
CA ARG A 255 38.30 7.23 9.26
C ARG A 255 37.80 8.56 8.72
N ASP A 256 36.57 8.93 9.08
CA ASP A 256 35.99 10.30 9.12
C ASP A 256 34.63 10.41 8.43
N GLY A 257 33.63 10.85 9.21
CA GLY A 257 32.34 11.31 8.72
C GLY A 257 31.15 10.49 9.23
N ALA A 258 30.56 10.93 10.34
CA ALA A 258 29.25 10.49 10.78
C ALA A 258 28.19 10.90 9.73
N GLN A 259 27.97 10.07 8.73
CA GLN A 259 26.83 10.21 7.83
C GLN A 259 25.56 9.69 8.51
N PRO A 260 24.41 10.37 8.34
CA PRO A 260 23.15 9.96 8.95
C PRO A 260 22.68 8.61 8.39
N GLN A 261 22.66 7.59 9.26
CA GLN A 261 22.24 6.21 8.99
C GLN A 261 20.87 6.09 8.28
N ALA A 262 20.01 7.11 8.38
CA ALA A 262 18.65 7.10 7.86
C ALA A 262 18.53 7.10 6.31
N ALA A 263 19.58 7.46 5.57
CA ALA A 263 19.55 7.44 4.10
C ALA A 263 19.94 6.08 3.50
N LEU A 264 20.81 5.32 4.17
CA LEU A 264 21.31 4.02 3.70
C LEU A 264 20.29 2.88 3.87
N ASP A 265 19.31 3.01 4.77
CA ASP A 265 18.25 2.01 4.94
C ASP A 265 17.21 2.00 3.80
N ARG A 266 17.16 3.04 2.95
CA ARG A 266 16.24 3.05 1.79
C ARG A 266 16.64 2.08 0.69
N ASP A 267 17.92 1.71 0.62
CA ASP A 267 18.41 0.71 -0.32
C ASP A 267 18.32 -0.71 0.23
N SER A 268 17.88 -0.89 1.49
CA SER A 268 17.61 -2.21 2.03
C SER A 268 16.54 -2.92 1.18
N PRO A 269 16.82 -4.13 0.66
CA PRO A 269 15.86 -4.90 -0.15
C PRO A 269 14.53 -5.13 0.59
N VAL A 270 14.55 -5.07 1.92
CA VAL A 270 13.36 -5.15 2.79
C VAL A 270 12.31 -4.10 2.44
N GLY A 271 12.74 -2.91 1.99
CA GLY A 271 11.83 -1.81 1.63
C GLY A 271 10.94 -2.11 0.42
N PHE A 272 11.35 -3.00 -0.47
CA PHE A 272 10.57 -3.41 -1.65
C PHE A 272 9.85 -4.74 -1.45
N VAL A 273 10.50 -5.71 -0.78
CA VAL A 273 9.95 -7.07 -0.61
C VAL A 273 8.63 -7.07 0.18
N LEU A 274 8.55 -6.31 1.29
CA LEU A 274 7.35 -6.31 2.13
C LEU A 274 6.10 -5.71 1.43
N PRO A 275 6.18 -4.55 0.75
CA PRO A 275 5.09 -4.07 -0.10
C PRO A 275 4.63 -5.09 -1.14
N VAL A 276 5.57 -5.79 -1.79
CA VAL A 276 5.27 -6.81 -2.79
C VAL A 276 4.49 -7.98 -2.19
N TYR A 277 4.94 -8.51 -1.04
CA TYR A 277 4.21 -9.57 -0.34
C TYR A 277 2.81 -9.09 0.02
N MET A 278 2.67 -7.89 0.58
CA MET A 278 1.37 -7.32 0.93
C MET A 278 0.43 -7.22 -0.28
N LEU A 279 0.95 -6.73 -1.41
CA LEU A 279 0.19 -6.59 -2.65
C LEU A 279 -0.26 -7.95 -3.19
N SER A 280 0.64 -8.94 -3.19
CA SER A 280 0.33 -10.30 -3.62
C SER A 280 -0.75 -10.95 -2.75
N LEU A 281 -0.68 -10.77 -1.43
CA LEU A 281 -1.70 -11.29 -0.51
C LEU A 281 -3.07 -10.69 -0.79
N LYS A 282 -3.15 -9.36 -0.96
CA LYS A 282 -4.41 -8.69 -1.28
C LYS A 282 -4.99 -9.20 -2.59
N ARG A 283 -4.18 -9.27 -3.65
CA ARG A 283 -4.66 -9.80 -4.94
C ARG A 283 -5.16 -11.24 -4.79
N ASN A 284 -4.38 -12.11 -4.17
CA ASN A 284 -4.75 -13.53 -4.08
C ASN A 284 -5.99 -13.75 -3.21
N VAL A 285 -6.18 -12.97 -2.14
CA VAL A 285 -7.42 -12.99 -1.37
C VAL A 285 -8.61 -12.50 -2.21
N GLU A 286 -8.47 -11.41 -2.96
CA GLU A 286 -9.51 -10.98 -3.92
C GLU A 286 -9.87 -12.12 -4.89
N TYR A 287 -8.86 -12.79 -5.45
CA TYR A 287 -9.06 -13.88 -6.40
C TYR A 287 -9.81 -15.08 -5.79
N VAL A 288 -9.51 -15.44 -4.53
CA VAL A 288 -10.23 -16.49 -3.80
C VAL A 288 -11.73 -16.18 -3.71
N PHE A 289 -12.11 -14.92 -3.47
CA PHE A 289 -13.52 -14.51 -3.46
C PHE A 289 -14.14 -14.57 -4.85
N HIS A 290 -13.48 -14.06 -5.88
CA HIS A 290 -13.97 -14.12 -7.25
C HIS A 290 -14.19 -15.56 -7.73
N ARG A 291 -13.31 -16.49 -7.34
CA ARG A 291 -13.44 -17.92 -7.67
C ARG A 291 -14.59 -18.58 -6.92
N GLN A 292 -14.70 -18.34 -5.61
CA GLN A 292 -15.71 -18.98 -4.76
C GLN A 292 -17.13 -18.45 -5.02
N TYR A 293 -17.28 -17.15 -5.25
CA TYR A 293 -18.56 -16.46 -5.38
C TYR A 293 -18.75 -15.91 -6.80
N ALA A 294 -18.41 -16.73 -7.79
CA ALA A 294 -18.36 -16.31 -9.18
C ALA A 294 -19.70 -15.75 -9.70
N LYS A 295 -20.85 -16.20 -9.20
CA LYS A 295 -22.14 -15.65 -9.68
C LYS A 295 -22.34 -14.23 -9.18
N ALA A 296 -22.12 -13.99 -7.89
CA ALA A 296 -22.23 -12.65 -7.29
C ALA A 296 -21.26 -11.63 -7.89
N PHE A 297 -19.98 -11.99 -8.08
CA PHE A 297 -18.98 -11.04 -8.59
C PHE A 297 -19.01 -10.83 -10.10
N ASN A 298 -19.57 -11.79 -10.87
CA ASN A 298 -19.75 -11.63 -12.32
C ASN A 298 -21.15 -11.09 -12.70
N ASP A 299 -21.99 -10.77 -11.71
CA ASP A 299 -23.27 -10.13 -11.98
C ASP A 299 -23.09 -8.76 -12.63
N VAL A 300 -23.86 -8.51 -13.70
CA VAL A 300 -23.70 -7.34 -14.56
C VAL A 300 -24.09 -6.05 -13.84
N HIS A 301 -25.01 -6.12 -12.88
CA HIS A 301 -25.57 -4.95 -12.22
C HIS A 301 -24.88 -4.64 -10.89
N THR A 302 -24.57 -5.66 -10.11
CA THR A 302 -24.11 -5.54 -8.72
C THR A 302 -22.65 -5.98 -8.54
N GLY A 303 -22.12 -6.83 -9.42
CA GLY A 303 -20.80 -7.46 -9.25
C GLY A 303 -19.64 -6.46 -9.16
N ALA A 304 -19.65 -5.41 -9.98
CA ALA A 304 -18.60 -4.39 -9.96
C ALA A 304 -18.59 -3.57 -8.65
N ALA A 305 -19.77 -3.24 -8.11
CA ALA A 305 -19.90 -2.53 -6.84
C ALA A 305 -19.47 -3.44 -5.67
N LEU A 306 -19.89 -4.70 -5.71
CA LEU A 306 -19.51 -5.72 -4.73
C LEU A 306 -17.99 -5.94 -4.70
N ALA A 307 -17.34 -6.03 -5.86
CA ALA A 307 -15.89 -6.13 -5.98
C ALA A 307 -15.16 -4.92 -5.39
N ALA A 308 -15.65 -3.70 -5.66
CA ALA A 308 -15.07 -2.48 -5.11
C ALA A 308 -15.20 -2.43 -3.58
N GLU A 309 -16.35 -2.80 -3.03
CA GLU A 309 -16.55 -2.87 -1.57
C GLU A 309 -15.66 -3.94 -0.93
N LEU A 310 -15.52 -5.12 -1.55
CA LEU A 310 -14.62 -6.17 -1.08
C LEU A 310 -13.17 -5.68 -1.01
N VAL A 311 -12.69 -5.04 -2.08
CA VAL A 311 -11.33 -4.48 -2.14
C VAL A 311 -11.12 -3.41 -1.06
N ASP A 312 -12.12 -2.55 -0.81
CA ASP A 312 -12.06 -1.54 0.25
C ASP A 312 -11.94 -2.20 1.63
N GLN A 313 -12.75 -3.21 1.92
CA GLN A 313 -12.69 -3.95 3.19
C GLN A 313 -11.39 -4.73 3.35
N LEU A 314 -10.89 -5.34 2.27
CA LEU A 314 -9.62 -6.03 2.26
C LEU A 314 -8.46 -5.08 2.56
N ASN A 315 -8.44 -3.89 1.94
CA ASN A 315 -7.44 -2.88 2.25
C ASN A 315 -7.50 -2.44 3.71
N VAL A 316 -8.69 -2.15 4.23
CA VAL A 316 -8.89 -1.74 5.63
C VAL A 316 -8.41 -2.84 6.59
N LEU A 317 -8.80 -4.08 6.35
CA LEU A 317 -8.40 -5.23 7.16
C LEU A 317 -6.88 -5.41 7.15
N VAL A 318 -6.28 -5.44 5.97
CA VAL A 318 -4.84 -5.64 5.80
C VAL A 318 -4.03 -4.53 6.44
N MET A 319 -4.45 -3.26 6.28
CA MET A 319 -3.79 -2.14 6.95
C MET A 319 -3.94 -2.24 8.46
N ASN A 320 -5.11 -2.60 8.99
CA ASN A 320 -5.29 -2.73 10.44
C ASN A 320 -4.46 -3.87 11.05
N VAL A 321 -4.30 -4.99 10.33
CA VAL A 321 -3.59 -6.18 10.83
C VAL A 321 -2.07 -6.06 10.65
N PHE A 322 -1.60 -5.59 9.50
CA PHE A 322 -0.18 -5.68 9.13
C PHE A 322 0.52 -4.33 8.94
N ASP A 323 -0.22 -3.27 8.57
CA ASP A 323 0.38 -2.00 8.20
C ASP A 323 -0.47 -0.77 8.57
N PRO A 324 -0.67 -0.50 9.88
CA PRO A 324 -1.56 0.57 10.33
C PRO A 324 -1.09 1.96 9.90
N ASP A 325 0.21 2.11 9.64
CA ASP A 325 0.86 3.36 9.26
C ASP A 325 0.90 3.60 7.74
N CYS A 326 0.46 2.62 6.93
CA CYS A 326 0.64 2.59 5.47
C CYS A 326 2.10 2.68 5.03
N ALA A 327 3.01 2.01 5.74
CA ALA A 327 4.43 1.93 5.39
C ALA A 327 4.71 1.03 4.18
N TYR A 328 3.90 -0.01 3.98
CA TYR A 328 4.04 -1.03 2.93
C TYR A 328 3.03 -0.86 1.80
N ALA A 329 2.28 0.25 1.79
CA ALA A 329 1.29 0.55 0.76
C ALA A 329 1.84 1.35 -0.42
N SER A 330 3.15 1.63 -0.44
CA SER A 330 3.82 2.54 -1.39
C SER A 330 4.90 1.80 -2.18
N PHE A 331 5.06 2.15 -3.46
CA PHE A 331 6.08 1.59 -4.35
C PHE A 331 6.89 2.73 -4.97
N GLY A 332 8.18 2.79 -4.66
CA GLY A 332 9.02 3.95 -5.00
C GLY A 332 9.01 4.34 -6.49
N ALA A 333 8.95 3.38 -7.41
CA ALA A 333 8.84 3.67 -8.84
C ALA A 333 7.54 4.42 -9.17
N LEU A 334 6.41 3.97 -8.61
CA LEU A 334 5.09 4.56 -8.84
C LEU A 334 4.91 5.90 -8.10
N ASP A 335 5.49 6.00 -6.90
CA ASP A 335 5.44 7.19 -6.04
C ASP A 335 6.20 8.39 -6.62
N SER A 336 7.13 8.14 -7.55
CA SER A 336 7.91 9.20 -8.22
C SER A 336 7.10 10.00 -9.25
N SER A 337 5.91 9.51 -9.64
CA SER A 337 5.06 10.19 -10.61
C SER A 337 4.49 11.51 -10.05
N ALA A 338 4.34 12.52 -10.91
CA ALA A 338 3.78 13.81 -10.51
C ALA A 338 2.35 13.69 -9.94
N GLU A 339 1.58 12.74 -10.45
CA GLU A 339 0.25 12.40 -9.95
C GLU A 339 0.32 11.84 -8.52
N ALA A 340 1.16 10.82 -8.28
CA ALA A 340 1.32 10.24 -6.95
C ALA A 340 1.78 11.28 -5.94
N ILE A 341 2.77 12.11 -6.27
CA ILE A 341 3.25 13.18 -5.38
C ILE A 341 2.10 14.12 -4.97
N ARG A 342 1.25 14.51 -5.94
CA ARG A 342 0.09 15.37 -5.67
C ARG A 342 -0.94 14.66 -4.77
N GLN A 343 -1.24 13.40 -5.05
CA GLN A 343 -2.21 12.62 -4.27
C GLN A 343 -1.69 12.34 -2.85
N TRP A 344 -0.41 11.99 -2.67
CA TRP A 344 0.23 11.82 -1.37
C TRP A 344 0.15 13.07 -0.51
N ARG A 345 0.40 14.26 -1.08
CA ARG A 345 0.26 15.54 -0.35
C ARG A 345 -1.17 15.73 0.16
N LYS A 346 -2.17 15.48 -0.70
CA LYS A 346 -3.59 15.57 -0.31
C LYS A 346 -3.96 14.53 0.75
N LEU A 347 -3.52 13.28 0.57
CA LEU A 347 -3.77 12.19 1.51
C LEU A 347 -3.13 12.46 2.87
N GLY A 348 -1.91 13.00 2.90
CA GLY A 348 -1.23 13.40 4.13
C GLY A 348 -2.02 14.44 4.93
N VAL A 349 -2.56 15.46 4.25
CA VAL A 349 -3.44 16.46 4.90
C VAL A 349 -4.70 15.81 5.48
N LEU A 350 -5.33 14.88 4.75
CA LEU A 350 -6.51 14.17 5.25
C LEU A 350 -6.18 13.28 6.45
N GLN A 351 -5.06 12.56 6.42
CA GLN A 351 -4.59 11.75 7.55
C GLN A 351 -4.27 12.60 8.77
N MET A 352 -3.67 13.79 8.60
CA MET A 352 -3.44 14.73 9.69
C MET A 352 -4.76 15.23 10.31
N LYS A 353 -5.80 15.46 9.50
CA LYS A 353 -7.15 15.79 10.01
C LYS A 353 -7.77 14.66 10.83
N LEU A 354 -7.36 13.41 10.59
CA LEU A 354 -7.73 12.25 11.39
C LEU A 354 -6.81 12.02 12.60
N GLY A 355 -5.87 12.93 12.88
CA GLY A 355 -4.91 12.80 13.98
C GLY A 355 -3.68 11.94 13.67
N LEU A 356 -3.57 11.41 12.44
CA LEU A 356 -2.46 10.55 12.01
C LEU A 356 -1.29 11.38 11.48
N SER A 357 -0.68 12.18 12.37
CA SER A 357 0.52 12.95 12.03
C SER A 357 1.74 12.04 11.84
N PRO A 358 2.79 12.49 11.12
CA PRO A 358 4.05 11.73 11.00
C PRO A 358 4.66 11.37 12.36
N ALA A 359 4.57 12.26 13.35
CA ALA A 359 5.05 12.00 14.71
C ALA A 359 4.24 10.89 15.39
N VAL A 360 2.91 10.91 15.26
CA VAL A 360 2.03 9.85 15.80
C VAL A 360 2.36 8.52 15.14
N LYS A 361 2.52 8.47 13.81
CA LYS A 361 2.93 7.25 13.10
C LYS A 361 4.31 6.76 13.54
N MET A 362 5.26 7.66 13.76
CA MET A 362 6.60 7.29 14.24
C MET A 362 6.55 6.68 15.63
N LEU A 363 5.79 7.29 16.55
CA LEU A 363 5.55 6.73 17.89
C LEU A 363 4.84 5.38 17.79
N SER A 364 3.78 5.26 16.98
CA SER A 364 3.09 3.99 16.75
C SER A 364 4.01 2.89 16.18
N ARG A 365 5.02 3.26 15.38
CA ARG A 365 6.04 2.34 14.86
C ARG A 365 7.00 1.87 15.94
N GLU A 366 7.44 2.78 16.81
CA GLU A 366 8.36 2.48 17.90
C GLU A 366 7.72 1.57 18.96
N PHE A 367 6.42 1.77 19.20
CA PHE A 367 5.64 1.05 20.20
C PHE A 367 4.67 0.02 19.59
N ARG A 368 5.04 -0.65 18.49
CA ARG A 368 4.15 -1.57 17.75
C ARG A 368 3.65 -2.74 18.60
N THR A 369 2.56 -2.53 19.32
CA THR A 369 1.44 -3.48 19.40
C THR A 369 0.37 -2.94 18.45
N THR A 370 -0.09 -3.73 17.49
CA THR A 370 -1.27 -3.31 16.72
C THR A 370 -2.46 -3.16 17.68
N PRO A 371 -3.44 -2.28 17.44
CA PRO A 371 -4.61 -2.15 18.30
C PRO A 371 -5.37 -3.48 18.49
N MET A 372 -5.39 -4.33 17.46
CA MET A 372 -5.89 -5.70 17.56
C MET A 372 -5.07 -6.56 18.52
N THR A 373 -3.76 -6.42 18.48
CA THR A 373 -2.83 -7.06 19.41
C THR A 373 -3.03 -6.59 20.85
N LEU A 374 -3.33 -5.31 21.08
CA LEU A 374 -3.69 -4.80 22.41
C LEU A 374 -5.02 -5.38 22.91
N LEU A 375 -6.01 -5.50 22.02
CA LEU A 375 -7.28 -6.18 22.34
C LEU A 375 -7.08 -7.66 22.68
N LEU A 376 -6.07 -8.31 22.06
CA LEU A 376 -5.68 -9.68 22.35
C LEU A 376 -4.95 -9.82 23.70
N MET A 377 -4.15 -8.83 24.09
CA MET A 377 -3.47 -8.83 25.38
C MET A 377 -4.42 -8.57 26.56
N ASN A 378 -5.54 -7.88 26.31
CA ASN A 378 -6.51 -7.48 27.33
C ASN A 378 -7.78 -8.33 27.34
N GLY A 379 -7.95 -9.25 26.39
CA GLY A 379 -9.06 -10.21 26.40
C GLY A 379 -8.71 -11.44 27.23
N ASP A 380 -9.66 -11.96 28.00
CA ASP A 380 -9.52 -13.21 28.79
C ASP A 380 -9.23 -14.48 27.94
N GLY A 381 -9.01 -14.33 26.64
CA GLY A 381 -8.85 -15.39 25.65
C GLY A 381 -7.41 -15.83 25.44
N GLY A 382 -6.81 -16.50 26.42
CA GLY A 382 -5.63 -17.36 26.26
C GLY A 382 -4.31 -16.68 25.90
N GLU A 383 -3.27 -16.92 26.70
CA GLU A 383 -1.92 -16.45 26.38
C GLU A 383 -1.41 -17.03 25.04
N PRO A 384 -0.65 -16.26 24.25
CA PRO A 384 -0.01 -16.79 23.05
C PRO A 384 0.90 -17.98 23.39
N VAL A 385 0.75 -19.05 22.60
CA VAL A 385 1.47 -20.32 22.80
C VAL A 385 2.96 -20.18 22.50
N ASP A 386 3.34 -19.35 21.52
CA ASP A 386 4.75 -19.11 21.19
C ASP A 386 5.41 -18.10 22.15
N PRO A 387 6.49 -18.48 22.87
CA PRO A 387 7.23 -17.58 23.74
C PRO A 387 7.86 -16.39 23.01
N ARG A 388 8.16 -16.48 21.70
CA ARG A 388 8.64 -15.31 20.93
C ARG A 388 7.52 -14.30 20.72
N THR A 389 6.34 -14.76 20.34
CA THR A 389 5.13 -13.92 20.25
C THR A 389 4.83 -13.28 21.61
N ARG A 390 4.87 -14.05 22.71
CA ARG A 390 4.71 -13.50 24.06
C ARG A 390 5.72 -12.41 24.40
N LYS A 391 7.00 -12.60 24.06
CA LYS A 391 8.06 -11.62 24.27
C LYS A 391 7.92 -10.38 23.38
N PHE A 392 7.42 -10.55 22.17
CA PHE A 392 7.10 -9.44 21.25
C PHE A 392 5.95 -8.60 21.81
N LEU A 393 4.91 -9.25 22.33
CA LEU A 393 3.75 -8.60 22.94
C LEU A 393 4.10 -7.86 24.25
N GLN A 394 4.88 -8.49 25.12
CA GLN A 394 5.30 -7.89 26.40
C GLN A 394 6.17 -6.64 26.21
N LYS A 395 6.99 -6.56 25.15
CA LYS A 395 7.79 -5.36 24.85
C LYS A 395 6.95 -4.17 24.36
N SER A 396 5.73 -4.43 23.89
CA SER A 396 4.91 -3.46 23.19
C SER A 396 3.80 -2.84 24.06
N ALA A 397 3.61 -3.33 25.29
CA ALA A 397 2.79 -2.68 26.30
C ALA A 397 3.46 -1.40 26.83
N SER A 398 3.34 -0.30 26.08
CA SER A 398 3.66 1.04 26.59
C SER A 398 2.36 1.82 26.78
N ASP A 399 2.01 2.07 28.05
CA ASP A 399 0.75 2.68 28.51
C ASP A 399 0.47 4.09 27.95
N VAL A 400 1.47 4.74 27.35
CA VAL A 400 1.40 6.14 26.92
C VAL A 400 0.48 6.33 25.70
N VAL A 401 0.45 5.39 24.75
CA VAL A 401 -0.36 5.54 23.52
C VAL A 401 -1.85 5.29 23.79
N LEU A 402 -2.18 4.32 24.66
CA LEU A 402 -3.56 3.99 25.05
C LEU A 402 -4.23 5.16 25.78
N ALA A 403 -3.50 5.87 26.64
CA ALA A 403 -4.01 7.06 27.32
C ALA A 403 -4.39 8.18 26.33
N THR A 404 -3.57 8.43 25.30
CA THR A 404 -3.85 9.47 24.29
C THR A 404 -5.00 9.14 23.34
N VAL A 405 -5.23 7.86 23.02
CA VAL A 405 -6.33 7.45 22.13
C VAL A 405 -7.65 7.35 22.91
N ALA A 406 -7.61 6.91 24.17
CA ALA A 406 -8.79 6.88 25.04
C ALA A 406 -9.20 8.27 25.57
N ALA A 407 -8.28 9.22 25.67
CA ALA A 407 -8.53 10.57 26.17
C ALA A 407 -9.00 11.57 25.10
N SER A 408 -9.65 11.13 24.00
CA SER A 408 -10.47 12.08 23.23
C SER A 408 -11.72 12.41 24.05
N PRO A 409 -11.86 13.64 24.59
CA PRO A 409 -13.04 13.97 25.35
C PRO A 409 -14.27 13.88 24.44
N PRO A 410 -15.43 13.43 24.95
CA PRO A 410 -16.68 13.58 24.22
C PRO A 410 -16.85 15.06 23.89
N ARG A 411 -17.01 15.40 22.61
CA ARG A 411 -17.34 16.76 22.18
C ARG A 411 -18.55 17.24 23.00
N PRO A 412 -18.41 18.27 23.85
CA PRO A 412 -19.56 18.82 24.54
C PRO A 412 -20.35 19.67 23.53
N GLY A 413 -21.60 19.32 23.30
CA GLY A 413 -22.56 20.19 22.61
C GLY A 413 -22.82 19.86 21.14
N GLY A 414 -23.46 18.71 20.87
CA GLY A 414 -24.32 18.54 19.71
C GLY A 414 -25.73 18.29 20.22
N ALA A 415 -26.54 19.35 20.31
CA ALA A 415 -27.93 19.24 20.69
C ALA A 415 -28.64 18.23 19.79
N ALA A 416 -29.36 17.30 20.41
CA ALA A 416 -30.21 16.33 19.74
C ALA A 416 -31.24 17.09 18.89
N ALA A 417 -31.07 17.04 17.56
CA ALA A 417 -32.15 17.38 16.65
C ALA A 417 -33.23 16.30 16.82
N SER A 418 -34.39 16.74 17.31
CA SER A 418 -35.59 15.93 17.44
C SER A 418 -35.93 15.25 16.11
N PRO A 419 -36.51 14.03 16.15
CA PRO A 419 -36.92 13.35 14.93
C PRO A 419 -38.02 14.15 14.23
N THR A 420 -37.72 14.64 13.02
CA THR A 420 -38.72 15.22 12.13
C THR A 420 -39.73 14.13 11.78
N VAL A 421 -40.90 14.23 12.39
CA VAL A 421 -42.08 13.42 12.05
C VAL A 421 -42.41 13.69 10.59
N VAL A 422 -42.22 12.68 9.74
CA VAL A 422 -42.71 12.68 8.36
C VAL A 422 -44.24 12.57 8.42
N PRO A 423 -45.01 13.54 7.90
CA PRO A 423 -46.45 13.40 7.86
C PRO A 423 -46.82 12.34 6.81
N ARG A 424 -47.61 11.35 7.25
CA ARG A 424 -48.33 10.41 6.37
C ARG A 424 -49.14 11.20 5.35
N LEU A 425 -48.77 11.07 4.08
CA LEU A 425 -49.61 11.40 2.94
C LEU A 425 -50.55 10.22 2.74
N ASP A 426 -51.77 10.33 3.26
CA ASP A 426 -52.90 9.57 2.73
C ASP A 426 -54.15 10.46 2.71
N GLU A 427 -54.84 10.34 1.58
CA GLU A 427 -56.27 10.54 1.38
C GLU A 427 -56.83 11.95 1.60
N ARG A 428 -56.95 12.70 0.49
CA ARG A 428 -58.22 13.32 0.09
C ARG A 428 -58.18 13.83 -1.36
N ARG A 429 -59.21 13.44 -2.11
CA ARG A 429 -59.67 13.90 -3.43
C ARG A 429 -59.13 13.14 -4.65
N ARG A 430 -59.83 12.09 -5.07
CA ARG A 430 -60.96 12.17 -6.02
C ARG A 430 -61.86 10.97 -5.88
#